data_AF-A0A383EC36-F1
#
_entry.id   AF-A0A383EC36-F1
#
_cell.length_a   1.000
_cell.length_b   1.000
_cell.length_c   1.000
_cell.angle_alpha   90.00
_cell.angle_beta   90.00
_cell.angle_gamma   90.00
#
_symmetry.space_group_name_H-M   'P 1'
#
loop_
_entity.id
_entity.type
_entity.pdbx_description
1 polymer ?
#
loop_
_entity_poly.entity_id
_entity_poly.type
_entity_poly.pdbx_seq_one_letter_code
_entity_poly.pdbx_strand_id
1 'polypeptide(L)'
;PILDTSLEQVDDFAKNLTFAKNTKLFLSFGACEGPNFADITEGVPLLNQSLDRHGPDNLQHRLIVLDDETHSSISLPAMSKGLRYLLQR
;
A
#
# COMPACT_ATOMS: atom_id res chain seq x y z
N PRO A 1 14.57 -1.69 -2.35
CA PRO A 1 14.64 -3.04 -2.95
C PRO A 1 13.31 -3.78 -2.77
N ILE A 2 12.27 -3.33 -3.48
CA ILE A 2 10.97 -4.04 -3.63
C ILE A 2 10.95 -4.81 -4.97
N LEU A 3 12.02 -4.65 -5.77
CA LEU A 3 12.13 -5.11 -7.16
C LEU A 3 12.26 -6.63 -7.33
N ASP A 4 12.54 -7.40 -6.27
CA ASP A 4 12.65 -8.88 -6.30
C ASP A 4 11.76 -9.53 -5.23
N THR A 5 10.63 -8.91 -4.87
CA THR A 5 9.80 -9.41 -3.78
C THR A 5 8.84 -10.49 -4.27
N SER A 6 9.11 -11.76 -3.94
CA SER A 6 8.13 -12.83 -4.20
C SER A 6 6.92 -12.67 -3.28
N LEU A 7 5.75 -13.18 -3.71
CA LEU A 7 4.53 -13.16 -2.89
C LEU A 7 4.78 -13.78 -1.50
N GLU A 8 5.60 -14.83 -1.40
CA GLU A 8 5.99 -15.46 -0.13
C GLU A 8 6.71 -14.51 0.82
N GLN A 9 7.62 -13.66 0.30
CA GLN A 9 8.31 -12.65 1.11
C GLN A 9 7.35 -11.56 1.59
N VAL A 10 6.37 -11.19 0.76
CA VAL A 10 5.31 -10.23 1.14
C VAL A 10 4.40 -10.83 2.21
N ASP A 11 4.06 -12.12 2.08
CA ASP A 11 3.25 -12.87 3.05
C ASP A 11 3.92 -12.98 4.41
N ASP A 12 5.22 -13.28 4.44
CA ASP A 12 5.95 -13.32 5.70
C ASP A 12 6.09 -11.95 6.33
N PHE A 13 6.22 -10.88 5.54
CA PHE A 13 6.16 -9.52 6.06
C PHE A 13 4.80 -9.23 6.69
N ALA A 14 3.69 -9.51 5.99
CA ALA A 14 2.34 -9.23 6.47
C ALA A 14 2.00 -9.96 7.78
N LYS A 15 2.39 -11.23 7.90
CA LYS A 15 2.19 -12.04 9.12
C LYS A 15 2.91 -11.49 10.35
N ASN A 16 4.04 -10.81 10.15
CA ASN A 16 4.86 -10.26 11.23
C ASN A 16 4.46 -8.83 11.63
N LEU A 17 3.47 -8.23 10.95
CA LEU A 17 2.98 -6.90 11.30
C LEU A 17 2.22 -6.94 12.64
N THR A 18 2.70 -6.16 13.61
CA THR A 18 2.03 -5.95 14.88
C THR A 18 1.37 -4.58 14.88
N PHE A 19 0.04 -4.57 14.78
CA PHE A 19 -0.74 -3.33 14.78
C PHE A 19 -1.50 -3.14 16.09
N ALA A 20 -1.67 -1.88 16.51
CA ALA A 20 -2.59 -1.56 17.59
C ALA A 20 -4.04 -1.84 17.16
N LYS A 21 -4.95 -2.10 18.11
CA LYS A 21 -6.37 -2.31 17.79
C LYS A 21 -6.94 -1.14 16.98
N ASN A 22 -7.74 -1.45 15.97
CA ASN A 22 -8.42 -0.50 15.07
C ASN A 22 -7.46 0.33 14.19
N THR A 23 -6.28 -0.21 13.89
CA THR A 23 -5.37 0.43 12.94
C THR A 23 -6.02 0.42 11.56
N LYS A 24 -6.13 1.59 10.95
CA LYS A 24 -6.47 1.75 9.54
C LYS A 24 -5.20 1.96 8.75
N LEU A 25 -4.99 1.13 7.72
CA LEU A 25 -3.83 1.24 6.85
C LEU A 25 -4.25 1.81 5.50
N PHE A 26 -3.53 2.83 5.04
CA PHE A 26 -3.73 3.45 3.75
C PHE A 26 -2.49 3.23 2.89
N LEU A 27 -2.69 2.66 1.70
CA LEU A 27 -1.64 2.44 0.71
C LEU A 27 -2.01 3.21 -0.57
N SER A 28 -1.09 4.03 -1.06
CA SER A 28 -1.22 4.77 -2.31
C SER A 28 -0.02 4.56 -3.20
N PHE A 29 -0.26 4.36 -4.50
CA PHE A 29 0.78 4.36 -5.51
C PHE A 29 0.33 5.15 -6.75
N GLY A 30 1.32 5.67 -7.46
CA GLY A 30 1.18 6.47 -8.66
C GLY A 30 2.02 5.85 -9.78
N ALA A 31 1.89 6.38 -10.98
CA ALA A 31 2.59 5.93 -12.16
C ALA A 31 4.12 6.04 -12.01
N CYS A 32 4.83 5.12 -12.67
CA CYS A 32 6.28 5.10 -12.72
C CYS A 32 6.85 6.34 -13.43
N GLU A 33 7.86 6.97 -12.84
CA GLU A 33 8.52 8.19 -13.38
C GLU A 33 9.81 7.88 -14.18
N GLY A 34 9.93 6.65 -14.66
CA GLY A 34 11.09 6.21 -15.43
C GLY A 34 12.21 5.61 -14.55
N PRO A 35 13.40 5.42 -15.12
CA PRO A 35 14.40 4.45 -14.63
C PRO A 35 15.06 4.81 -13.28
N ASN A 36 14.92 6.06 -12.83
CA ASN A 36 15.47 6.50 -11.54
C ASN A 36 14.54 6.20 -10.36
N PHE A 37 13.32 5.73 -10.63
CA PHE A 37 12.33 5.41 -9.62
C PHE A 37 12.13 3.91 -9.55
N ALA A 38 11.99 3.38 -8.34
CA ALA A 38 11.70 1.96 -8.14
C ALA A 38 10.32 1.66 -8.72
N ASP A 39 10.25 0.73 -9.66
CA ASP A 39 8.99 0.18 -10.12
C ASP A 39 8.37 -0.66 -9.00
N ILE A 40 7.21 -0.22 -8.53
CA ILE A 40 6.44 -0.88 -7.47
C ILE A 40 5.08 -1.35 -7.99
N THR A 41 4.86 -1.29 -9.30
CA THR A 41 3.59 -1.61 -9.96
C THR A 41 3.12 -3.02 -9.63
N GLU A 42 4.05 -3.97 -9.53
CA GLU A 42 3.74 -5.36 -9.16
C GLU A 42 3.71 -5.59 -7.64
N GLY A 43 4.58 -4.93 -6.88
CA GLY A 43 4.71 -5.16 -5.43
C GLY A 43 3.53 -4.65 -4.60
N VAL A 44 2.92 -3.53 -4.96
CA VAL A 44 1.82 -2.93 -4.18
C VAL A 44 0.53 -3.75 -4.25
N PRO A 45 0.08 -4.25 -5.42
CA PRO A 45 -1.02 -5.20 -5.49
C PRO A 45 -0.79 -6.47 -4.68
N LEU A 46 0.43 -7.03 -4.70
CA LEU A 46 0.78 -8.21 -3.91
C LEU A 46 0.70 -7.93 -2.40
N LEU A 47 1.15 -6.76 -1.95
CA LEU A 47 1.01 -6.33 -0.56
C LEU A 47 -0.45 -6.23 -0.13
N ASN A 48 -1.32 -5.63 -0.95
CA ASN A 48 -2.74 -5.55 -0.59
C ASN A 48 -3.38 -6.94 -0.50
N GLN A 49 -3.09 -7.84 -1.45
CA GLN A 49 -3.58 -9.22 -1.42
C GLN A 49 -3.08 -9.99 -0.20
N SER A 50 -1.82 -9.76 0.19
CA SER A 50 -1.23 -10.39 1.35
C SER A 50 -1.88 -9.92 2.66
N LEU A 51 -2.15 -8.61 2.77
CA LEU A 51 -2.88 -8.04 3.90
C LEU A 51 -4.32 -8.57 3.97
N ASP A 52 -5.00 -8.78 2.83
CA ASP A 52 -6.33 -9.41 2.80
C ASP A 52 -6.31 -10.85 3.34
N ARG A 53 -5.21 -11.59 3.14
CA ARG A 53 -5.08 -13.02 3.52
C ARG A 53 -4.52 -13.25 4.92
N HIS A 54 -3.59 -12.41 5.33
CA HIS A 54 -2.74 -12.63 6.51
C HIS A 54 -2.76 -11.46 7.49
N GLY A 55 -3.40 -10.34 7.12
CA GLY A 55 -3.62 -9.24 8.03
C GLY A 55 -4.46 -9.68 9.24
N PRO A 56 -4.27 -9.04 10.40
CA PRO A 56 -5.07 -9.36 11.57
C PRO A 56 -6.54 -8.97 11.36
N ASP A 57 -7.48 -9.72 11.94
CA ASP A 57 -8.94 -9.57 11.74
C ASP A 57 -9.49 -8.15 12.00
N ASN A 58 -8.74 -7.32 12.71
CA ASN A 58 -9.11 -5.95 13.07
C ASN A 58 -8.41 -4.87 12.22
N LEU A 59 -7.67 -5.26 11.18
CA LEU A 59 -7.03 -4.35 10.23
C LEU A 59 -8.03 -3.96 9.15
N GLN A 60 -8.30 -2.66 9.03
CA GLN A 60 -9.03 -2.12 7.89
C GLN A 60 -8.03 -1.47 6.93
N HIS A 61 -7.75 -2.09 5.79
CA HIS A 61 -6.87 -1.51 4.78
C HIS A 61 -7.60 -1.15 3.49
N ARG A 62 -7.07 -0.16 2.78
CA ARG A 62 -7.55 0.22 1.46
C ARG A 62 -6.40 0.61 0.55
N LEU A 63 -6.34 -0.03 -0.60
CA LEU A 63 -5.49 0.37 -1.71
C LEU A 63 -6.22 1.39 -2.58
N ILE A 64 -5.56 2.51 -2.89
CA ILE A 64 -6.04 3.49 -3.87
C ILE A 64 -4.96 3.69 -4.93
N VAL A 65 -5.34 3.44 -6.17
CA VAL A 65 -4.52 3.70 -7.36
C VAL A 65 -4.76 5.13 -7.84
N LEU A 66 -3.68 5.84 -8.18
CA LEU A 66 -3.70 7.20 -8.70
C LEU A 66 -3.00 7.23 -10.05
N ASP A 67 -3.65 6.72 -11.09
CA ASP A 67 -3.05 6.53 -12.42
C ASP A 67 -2.58 7.84 -13.07
N ASP A 68 -3.25 8.96 -12.75
CA ASP A 68 -2.90 10.29 -13.27
C ASP A 68 -1.76 10.97 -12.48
N GLU A 69 -1.34 10.38 -11.36
CA GLU A 69 -0.32 10.92 -10.47
C GLU A 69 0.95 10.10 -10.59
N THR A 70 2.08 10.79 -10.60
CA THR A 70 3.40 10.18 -10.69
C THR A 70 4.06 10.13 -9.31
N HIS A 71 5.20 9.43 -9.15
CA HIS A 71 5.88 9.33 -7.85
C HIS A 71 6.14 10.69 -7.16
N SER A 72 6.46 11.72 -7.92
CA SER A 72 6.70 13.09 -7.46
C SER A 72 5.42 13.86 -7.13
N SER A 73 4.30 13.59 -7.82
CA SER A 73 3.04 14.32 -7.62
C SER A 73 2.07 13.65 -6.64
N ILE A 74 2.25 12.35 -6.39
CA ILE A 74 1.28 11.51 -5.66
C ILE A 74 1.02 11.95 -4.22
N SER A 75 1.98 12.58 -3.55
CA SER A 75 1.94 12.80 -2.10
C SER A 75 0.70 13.58 -1.64
N LEU A 76 0.37 14.68 -2.30
CA LEU A 76 -0.75 15.53 -1.91
C LEU A 76 -2.13 14.88 -2.19
N PRO A 77 -2.39 14.33 -3.40
CA PRO A 77 -3.58 13.54 -3.68
C PRO A 77 -3.74 12.32 -2.76
N ALA A 78 -2.65 11.59 -2.49
CA ALA A 78 -2.63 10.44 -1.59
C ALA A 78 -3.02 10.84 -0.17
N MET A 79 -2.39 11.88 0.40
CA MET A 79 -2.76 12.38 1.72
C MET A 79 -4.22 12.80 1.80
N SER A 80 -4.74 13.50 0.79
CA SER A 80 -6.13 13.94 0.75
C SER A 80 -7.12 12.75 0.76
N LYS A 81 -6.85 11.72 -0.04
CA LYS A 81 -7.69 10.51 -0.07
C LYS A 81 -7.51 9.64 1.17
N GLY A 82 -6.28 9.49 1.67
CA GLY A 82 -5.97 8.76 2.89
C GLY A 82 -6.64 9.37 4.11
N LEU A 83 -6.56 10.69 4.29
CA LEU A 83 -7.24 11.38 5.39
C LEU A 83 -8.75 11.17 5.33
N ARG A 84 -9.37 11.27 4.15
CA ARG A 84 -10.79 10.97 3.99
C ARG A 84 -11.15 9.54 4.41
N TYR A 85 -10.34 8.55 4.02
CA TYR A 85 -10.55 7.16 4.43
C TYR A 85 -10.40 6.96 5.94
N LEU A 86 -9.39 7.58 6.55
CA LEU A 86 -9.16 7.47 8.00
C LEU A 86 -10.33 8.08 8.81
N LEU A 87 -10.87 9.21 8.35
CA LEU A 87 -11.95 9.94 9.01
C LEU A 87 -13.36 9.38 8.75
N GLN A 88 -13.54 8.55 7.71
CA GLN A 88 -14.80 7.86 7.47
C GLN A 88 -15.06 6.85 8.59
N ARG A 89 -16.26 6.87 9.18
CA ARG A 89 -16.65 5.97 10.28
C ARG A 89 -16.87 4.55 9.79
#